data_AF-A0A6A1VSX9-F1
#
_entry.id   AF-A0A6A1VSX9-F1
#
_cell.length_a   1.000
_cell.length_b   1.000
_cell.length_c   1.000
_cell.angle_alpha   90.00
_cell.angle_beta   90.00
_cell.angle_gamma   90.00
#
_symmetry.space_group_name_H-M   'P 1'
#
loop_
_entity.id
_entity.type
_entity.pdbx_description
1 polymer ?
#
loop_
_entity_poly.entity_id
_entity_poly.type
_entity_poly.pdbx_seq_one_letter_code
_entity_poly.pdbx_strand_id
1 'polypeptide(L)'
;MRKIECYSVQKVAGDGRCLFRALVKGMAFNKGTSLNPREERENADDLRMAVKEVICENVKERRQYEEALVAITVEESLKRYCQRIERPDFWGGESELLVSDLLLHICPFCWSKEWSLSGLLTASLHTSFKLI
;
A
#
# COMPACT_ATOMS: atom_id res chain seq x y z
N MET A 1 20.28 18.90 -15.70
CA MET A 1 19.37 18.08 -16.54
C MET A 1 18.23 17.60 -15.65
N ARG A 2 16.96 17.89 -15.99
CA ARG A 2 15.81 17.39 -15.22
C ARG A 2 15.61 15.92 -15.59
N LYS A 3 15.63 15.01 -14.62
CA LYS A 3 15.20 13.63 -14.83
C LYS A 3 13.74 13.68 -15.25
N ILE A 4 13.45 13.27 -16.48
CA ILE A 4 12.08 13.01 -16.92
C ILE A 4 11.77 11.63 -16.34
N GLU A 5 10.90 11.60 -15.34
CA GLU A 5 10.36 10.34 -14.85
C GLU A 5 9.49 9.74 -15.97
N CYS A 6 9.78 8.49 -16.35
CA CYS A 6 9.07 7.78 -17.39
C CYS A 6 8.21 6.71 -16.72
N TYR A 7 6.89 6.84 -16.84
CA TYR A 7 5.94 5.93 -16.21
C TYR A 7 5.25 5.08 -17.26
N SER A 8 4.95 3.83 -16.93
CA SER A 8 4.11 2.96 -17.74
C SER A 8 2.90 2.53 -16.93
N VAL A 9 1.70 2.70 -17.49
CA VAL A 9 0.45 2.31 -16.84
C VAL A 9 0.18 0.84 -17.13
N GLN A 10 0.14 0.02 -16.09
CA GLN A 10 -0.20 -1.40 -16.18
C GLN A 10 -1.63 -1.61 -15.73
N LYS A 11 -2.42 -2.34 -16.52
CA LYS A 11 -3.81 -2.64 -16.18
C LYS A 11 -3.88 -3.70 -15.07
N VAL A 12 -4.88 -3.55 -14.21
CA VAL A 12 -5.20 -4.44 -13.11
C VAL A 12 -6.67 -4.85 -13.21
N ALA A 13 -7.00 -6.07 -12.79
CA ALA A 13 -8.39 -6.54 -12.74
C ALA A 13 -9.21 -5.77 -11.69
N GLY A 14 -10.45 -5.43 -12.04
CA GLY A 14 -11.41 -4.76 -11.15
C GLY A 14 -12.29 -5.75 -10.38
N ASP A 15 -11.68 -6.63 -9.57
CA ASP A 15 -12.36 -7.70 -8.82
C ASP A 15 -12.33 -7.47 -7.29
N GLY A 16 -12.25 -6.21 -6.87
CA GLY A 16 -12.10 -5.79 -5.48
C GLY A 16 -10.67 -5.87 -4.93
N ARG A 17 -9.77 -6.61 -5.59
CA ARG A 17 -8.34 -6.71 -5.19
C ARG A 17 -7.45 -5.70 -5.89
N CYS A 18 -8.02 -4.68 -6.54
CA CYS A 18 -7.28 -3.81 -7.46
C CYS A 18 -6.06 -3.14 -6.80
N LEU A 19 -6.21 -2.62 -5.57
CA LEU A 19 -5.09 -2.04 -4.80
C LEU A 19 -3.97 -3.06 -4.56
N PHE A 20 -4.31 -4.21 -3.98
CA PHE A 20 -3.34 -5.25 -3.63
C PHE A 20 -2.65 -5.83 -4.87
N ARG A 21 -3.40 -6.05 -5.97
CA ARG A 21 -2.83 -6.49 -7.24
C ARG A 21 -1.89 -5.44 -7.83
N ALA A 22 -2.22 -4.15 -7.73
CA ALA A 22 -1.33 -3.08 -8.20
C ALA A 22 0.01 -3.07 -7.44
N LEU A 23 -0.04 -3.20 -6.11
CA LEU A 23 1.15 -3.31 -5.25
C LEU A 23 2.00 -4.52 -5.62
N VAL A 24 1.38 -5.70 -5.72
CA VAL A 24 2.05 -6.95 -6.04
C VAL A 24 2.69 -6.93 -7.42
N LYS A 25 1.99 -6.41 -8.44
CA LYS A 25 2.56 -6.21 -9.78
C LYS A 25 3.73 -5.23 -9.76
N GLY A 26 3.60 -4.14 -9.01
CA GLY A 26 4.67 -3.16 -8.83
C GLY A 26 5.92 -3.77 -8.20
N MET A 27 5.75 -4.57 -7.14
CA MET A 27 6.84 -5.30 -6.50
C MET A 27 7.51 -6.30 -7.44
N ALA A 28 6.73 -7.05 -8.20
CA ALA A 28 7.26 -7.99 -9.19
C ALA A 28 8.07 -7.25 -10.27
N PHE A 29 7.54 -6.15 -10.79
CA PHE A 29 8.22 -5.31 -11.75
C PHE A 29 9.57 -4.79 -11.23
N ASN A 30 9.61 -4.32 -9.97
CA ASN A 30 10.86 -3.89 -9.32
C ASN A 30 11.89 -5.02 -9.16
N LYS A 31 11.42 -6.26 -9.02
CA LYS A 31 12.27 -7.46 -8.97
C LYS A 31 12.65 -7.98 -10.36
N GLY A 32 12.18 -7.35 -11.44
CA GLY A 32 12.38 -7.80 -12.81
C GLY A 32 11.59 -9.06 -13.16
N THR A 33 10.53 -9.39 -12.39
CA THR A 33 9.66 -10.53 -12.63
C THR A 33 8.29 -10.08 -13.12
N SER A 34 7.63 -10.94 -13.90
CA SER A 34 6.23 -10.75 -14.31
C SER A 34 5.37 -11.83 -13.66
N LEU A 35 4.20 -11.44 -13.18
CA LEU A 35 3.25 -12.38 -12.59
C LEU A 35 2.16 -12.74 -13.59
N ASN A 36 1.71 -13.99 -13.55
CA ASN A 36 0.51 -14.40 -14.28
C ASN A 36 -0.76 -13.98 -13.49
N PRO A 37 -1.96 -13.94 -14.12
CA PRO A 37 -3.17 -13.47 -13.46
C PRO A 37 -3.58 -14.23 -12.19
N ARG A 38 -3.17 -15.50 -12.08
CA ARG A 38 -3.42 -16.35 -10.91
C ARG A 38 -2.47 -15.99 -9.77
N GLU A 39 -1.19 -15.87 -10.03
CA GLU A 39 -0.18 -15.42 -9.07
C GLU A 39 -0.49 -14.01 -8.56
N GLU A 40 -0.89 -13.09 -9.45
CA GLU A 40 -1.34 -11.76 -9.06
C GLU A 40 -2.49 -11.83 -8.05
N ARG A 41 -3.44 -12.76 -8.23
CA ARG A 41 -4.58 -12.93 -7.34
C ARG A 41 -4.15 -13.51 -6.00
N GLU A 42 -3.37 -14.59 -6.02
CA GLU A 42 -2.92 -15.31 -4.81
C GLU A 42 -2.06 -14.38 -3.95
N ASN A 43 -1.05 -13.73 -4.53
CA ASN A 43 -0.21 -12.77 -3.82
C ASN A 43 -1.00 -11.55 -3.31
N ALA A 44 -2.04 -11.10 -4.02
CA ALA A 44 -2.89 -10.00 -3.56
C ALA A 44 -3.76 -10.40 -2.36
N ASP A 45 -4.29 -11.63 -2.37
CA ASP A 45 -5.03 -12.17 -1.24
C ASP A 45 -4.11 -12.41 -0.03
N ASP A 46 -2.87 -12.87 -0.23
CA ASP A 46 -1.87 -13.03 0.81
C ASP A 46 -1.49 -11.67 1.44
N LEU A 47 -1.28 -10.64 0.61
CA LEU A 47 -0.99 -9.30 1.11
C LEU A 47 -2.16 -8.72 1.92
N ARG A 48 -3.40 -8.91 1.45
CA ARG A 48 -4.60 -8.50 2.19
C ARG A 48 -4.70 -9.20 3.54
N MET A 49 -4.39 -10.50 3.59
CA MET A 49 -4.39 -11.26 4.84
C MET A 49 -3.28 -10.82 5.80
N ALA A 50 -2.10 -10.46 5.30
CA ALA A 50 -1.02 -9.91 6.12
C ALA A 50 -1.44 -8.56 6.75
N VAL A 51 -2.07 -7.67 5.97
CA VAL A 51 -2.60 -6.40 6.50
C VAL A 51 -3.64 -6.66 7.60
N LYS A 52 -4.54 -7.62 7.38
CA LYS A 52 -5.51 -8.04 8.39
C LYS A 52 -4.82 -8.54 9.66
N GLU A 53 -3.86 -9.46 9.55
CA GLU A 53 -3.17 -10.04 10.72
C GLU A 53 -2.54 -8.95 11.61
N VAL A 54 -1.83 -8.02 10.98
CA VAL A 54 -1.15 -6.92 11.66
C VAL A 54 -2.15 -5.96 12.31
N ILE A 55 -3.22 -5.60 11.59
CA ILE A 55 -4.20 -4.63 12.08
C ILE A 55 -5.24 -5.25 13.01
N CYS A 56 -5.58 -6.52 12.90
CA CYS A 56 -6.70 -7.13 13.62
C CYS A 56 -6.27 -8.09 14.73
N GLU A 57 -5.12 -8.74 14.59
CA GLU A 57 -4.71 -9.82 15.49
C GLU A 57 -3.52 -9.39 16.36
N ASN A 58 -2.55 -8.65 15.79
CA ASN A 58 -1.35 -8.27 16.52
C ASN A 58 -1.47 -6.92 17.26
N VAL A 59 -1.98 -6.92 18.49
CA VAL A 59 -2.15 -5.70 19.30
C VAL A 59 -0.85 -4.92 19.55
N LYS A 60 0.30 -5.59 19.58
CA LYS A 60 1.61 -4.96 19.82
C LYS A 60 2.13 -4.27 18.57
N GLU A 61 2.15 -4.96 17.43
CA GLU A 61 2.64 -4.42 16.16
C GLU A 61 1.69 -3.37 15.59
N ARG A 62 0.38 -3.53 15.79
CA ARG A 62 -0.63 -2.56 15.34
C ARG A 62 -0.31 -1.12 15.76
N ARG A 63 0.31 -0.90 16.93
CA ARG A 63 0.70 0.43 17.41
C ARG A 63 1.77 1.10 16.54
N GLN A 64 2.53 0.34 15.76
CA GLN A 64 3.50 0.87 14.80
C GLN A 64 2.81 1.48 13.57
N TYR A 65 1.53 1.16 13.35
CA TYR A 65 0.72 1.61 12.23
C TYR A 65 -0.31 2.66 12.69
N GLU A 66 0.12 3.63 13.52
CA GLU A 66 -0.77 4.64 14.11
C GLU A 66 -1.56 5.43 13.06
N GLU A 67 -0.91 5.85 11.98
CA GLU A 67 -1.57 6.61 10.91
C GLU A 67 -2.66 5.78 10.21
N ALA A 68 -2.37 4.50 9.91
CA ALA A 68 -3.35 3.58 9.34
C ALA A 68 -4.51 3.31 10.31
N LEU A 69 -4.22 3.16 11.61
CA LEU A 69 -5.25 2.97 12.63
C LEU A 69 -6.17 4.17 12.75
N VAL A 70 -5.61 5.38 12.75
CA VAL A 70 -6.40 6.61 12.80
C VAL A 70 -7.29 6.68 11.56
N ALA A 71 -6.75 6.43 10.36
CA ALA A 71 -7.54 6.42 9.13
C ALA A 71 -8.72 5.43 9.20
N ILE A 72 -8.48 4.19 9.64
CA ILE A 72 -9.53 3.17 9.79
C ILE A 72 -10.58 3.60 10.83
N THR A 73 -10.13 4.06 12.00
CA THR A 73 -11.02 4.33 13.15
C THR A 73 -11.87 5.59 12.98
N VAL A 74 -11.46 6.53 12.13
CA VAL A 74 -12.25 7.70 11.76
C VAL A 74 -13.46 7.30 10.92
N GLU A 75 -13.30 6.33 10.01
CA GLU A 75 -14.38 5.88 9.13
C GLU A 75 -15.29 4.85 9.80
N GLU A 76 -14.72 3.87 10.50
CA GLU A 76 -15.49 2.82 11.17
C GLU A 76 -14.80 2.19 12.38
N SER A 77 -15.55 1.47 13.20
CA SER A 77 -14.95 0.72 14.32
C SER A 77 -13.98 -0.36 13.81
N LEU A 78 -12.85 -0.55 14.48
CA LEU A 78 -11.86 -1.57 14.12
C LEU A 78 -12.46 -2.98 13.99
N LYS A 79 -13.43 -3.34 14.83
CA LYS A 79 -14.13 -4.64 14.75
C LYS A 79 -14.84 -4.83 13.41
N ARG A 80 -15.49 -3.79 12.91
CA ARG A 80 -16.22 -3.81 11.63
C ARG A 80 -15.24 -3.87 10.45
N TYR A 81 -14.17 -3.10 10.52
CA TYR A 81 -13.07 -3.17 9.55
C TYR A 81 -12.52 -4.60 9.43
N CYS A 82 -12.20 -5.24 10.56
CA CYS A 82 -11.65 -6.60 10.58
C CYS A 82 -12.58 -7.66 9.99
N GLN A 83 -13.90 -7.46 10.08
CA GLN A 83 -14.88 -8.34 9.42
C GLN A 83 -14.98 -8.08 7.91
N ARG A 84 -14.74 -6.84 7.48
CA ARG A 84 -14.85 -6.44 6.08
C ARG A 84 -13.62 -6.82 5.28
N ILE A 85 -12.41 -6.57 5.81
CA ILE A 85 -11.15 -6.84 5.11
C ILE A 85 -11.01 -8.32 4.72
N GLU A 86 -11.63 -9.24 5.45
CA GLU A 86 -11.65 -10.67 5.11
C GLU A 86 -12.39 -10.98 3.81
N ARG A 87 -13.35 -10.13 3.42
CA ARG A 87 -14.21 -10.42 2.28
C ARG A 87 -13.46 -10.19 0.95
N PRO A 88 -13.68 -11.06 -0.05
CA PRO A 88 -13.02 -10.95 -1.34
C PRO A 88 -13.47 -9.74 -2.17
N ASP A 89 -14.59 -9.10 -1.81
CA ASP A 89 -15.13 -7.88 -2.41
C ASP A 89 -14.69 -6.60 -1.68
N PHE A 90 -13.80 -6.71 -0.68
CA PHE A 90 -13.26 -5.55 0.03
C PHE A 90 -12.32 -4.75 -0.87
N TRP A 91 -12.61 -3.45 -1.04
CA TRP A 91 -11.76 -2.52 -1.77
C TRP A 91 -10.85 -1.83 -0.76
N GLY A 92 -9.54 -2.02 -0.92
CA GLY A 92 -8.57 -1.28 -0.12
C GLY A 92 -8.42 0.17 -0.58
N GLY A 93 -7.95 1.03 0.32
CA GLY A 93 -7.67 2.43 0.11
C GLY A 93 -6.36 2.87 0.76
N GLU A 94 -6.34 4.09 1.27
CA GLU A 94 -5.15 4.71 1.87
C GLU A 94 -4.69 3.93 3.12
N SER A 95 -5.60 3.54 4.02
CA SER A 95 -5.28 2.82 5.24
C SER A 95 -4.45 1.55 5.00
N GLU A 96 -4.85 0.73 4.02
CA GLU A 96 -4.13 -0.53 3.71
C GLU A 96 -2.81 -0.26 2.99
N LEU A 97 -2.73 0.83 2.23
CA LEU A 97 -1.49 1.26 1.60
C LEU A 97 -0.43 1.60 2.66
N LEU A 98 -0.82 2.32 3.71
CA LEU A 98 0.09 2.67 4.82
C LEU A 98 0.64 1.45 5.54
N VAL A 99 -0.20 0.42 5.71
CA VAL A 99 0.24 -0.84 6.31
C VAL A 99 1.16 -1.59 5.36
N SER A 100 0.80 -1.65 4.08
CA SER A 100 1.58 -2.37 3.05
C SER A 100 2.96 -1.75 2.84
N ASP A 101 3.07 -0.42 2.87
CA ASP A 101 4.34 0.29 2.72
C ASP A 101 5.33 -0.05 3.84
N LEU A 102 4.84 -0.08 5.08
CA LEU A 102 5.65 -0.43 6.24
C LEU A 102 5.96 -1.94 6.29
N LEU A 103 5.02 -2.81 5.90
CA LEU A 103 5.25 -4.26 5.85
C LEU A 103 6.28 -4.67 4.81
N LEU A 104 6.22 -4.05 3.64
CA LEU A 104 6.99 -4.47 2.47
C LEU A 104 8.24 -3.60 2.26
N HIS A 105 8.44 -2.58 3.12
CA HIS A 105 9.44 -1.53 2.96
C HIS A 105 9.44 -0.92 1.55
N ILE A 106 8.26 -0.87 0.91
CA ILE A 106 8.14 -0.50 -0.51
C ILE A 106 8.58 0.94 -0.74
N CYS A 107 8.35 1.83 0.23
CA CYS A 107 8.77 3.21 0.07
C CYS A 107 8.97 3.95 1.41
N PRO A 108 10.19 4.02 1.96
CA PRO A 108 10.49 4.89 3.11
C PRO A 108 10.40 6.41 2.79
N PHE A 109 10.23 6.81 1.52
CA PHE A 109 10.25 8.22 1.08
C PHE A 109 8.92 8.75 0.49
N CYS A 110 7.84 7.96 0.38
CA CYS A 110 6.54 8.45 -0.13
C CYS A 110 5.81 9.37 0.87
N TRP A 111 6.19 9.34 2.14
CA TRP A 111 5.66 10.23 3.18
C TRP A 111 6.48 11.51 3.34
N SER A 112 6.76 12.23 2.24
CA SER A 112 7.11 13.65 2.38
C SER A 112 5.81 14.44 2.45
N LYS A 113 5.36 14.72 3.69
CA LYS A 113 4.28 15.68 3.94
C LYS A 113 4.68 17.03 3.34
N GLU A 114 3.97 17.47 2.31
CA GLU A 114 4.11 18.83 1.80
C GLU A 114 3.13 19.74 2.57
N TRP A 115 3.60 20.26 3.71
CA TRP A 115 3.12 21.52 4.28
C TRP A 115 4.35 22.41 4.48
N SER A 116 4.52 23.36 3.56
CA SER A 116 5.61 24.34 3.53
C SER A 116 5.55 25.30 4.72
N LEU A 117 6.72 25.68 5.26
CA LEU A 117 7.14 27.06 5.56
C LEU A 117 8.44 27.05 6.41
N SER A 118 9.59 26.69 5.82
CA SER A 118 10.93 27.24 6.12
C SER A 118 12.07 26.36 5.59
N GLY A 119 12.64 26.79 4.46
CA GLY A 119 14.08 26.81 4.23
C GLY A 119 14.88 25.50 4.32
N LEU A 120 15.27 25.02 3.13
CA LEU A 120 16.47 24.24 2.82
C LEU A 120 16.52 22.81 3.37
N LEU A 121 16.46 21.83 2.45
CA LEU A 121 17.51 20.82 2.24
C LEU A 121 17.19 20.04 0.95
N THR A 122 18.17 19.96 0.06
CA THR A 122 18.11 19.22 -1.19
C THR A 122 18.06 17.72 -0.92
N ALA A 123 16.96 17.06 -1.24
CA ALA A 123 16.89 15.60 -1.33
C ALA A 123 16.64 15.20 -2.79
N SER A 124 17.70 14.79 -3.47
CA SER A 124 17.62 14.09 -4.75
C SER A 124 17.48 12.60 -4.44
N LEU A 125 16.27 12.05 -4.51
CA LEU A 125 16.05 10.61 -4.34
C LEU A 125 15.10 10.07 -5.41
N HIS A 126 15.50 8.92 -5.93
CA HIS A 126 15.07 8.28 -7.16
C HIS A 126 14.01 7.22 -6.84
N THR A 127 13.13 6.98 -7.82
CA THR A 127 12.09 5.93 -7.91
C THR A 127 10.82 6.16 -7.06
N SER A 128 9.97 7.00 -7.64
CA SER A 128 8.57 7.24 -7.29
C SER A 128 7.69 6.03 -7.63
N PHE A 129 6.95 5.50 -6.66
CA PHE A 129 5.74 4.71 -6.90
C PHE A 129 4.55 5.63 -6.62
N LYS A 130 3.78 5.96 -7.66
CA LYS A 130 2.54 6.73 -7.54
C LYS A 130 1.40 5.80 -7.93
N LEU A 131 0.67 5.28 -6.94
CA LEU A 131 -0.63 4.66 -7.16
C LEU A 131 -1.61 5.77 -7.54
N ILE A 132 -2.17 5.67 -8.75
CA ILE A 132 -3.21 6.56 -9.26
C ILE A 132 -4.56 6.01 -8.83
#